data_AF-A0AAJ0U5S1-F1
#
_entry.id   AF-A0AAJ0U5S1-F1
#
_cell.length_a   1.000
_cell.length_b   1.000
_cell.length_c   1.000
_cell.angle_alpha   90.00
_cell.angle_beta   90.00
_cell.angle_gamma   90.00
#
_symmetry.space_group_name_H-M   'P 1'
#
loop_
_entity.id
_entity.type
_entity.pdbx_description
1 polymer ?
#
loop_
_entity_poly.entity_id
_entity_poly.type
_entity_poly.pdbx_seq_one_letter_code
_entity_poly.pdbx_strand_id
1 'polypeptide(L)'
;MDKFTRNYSIVLGVVVIALVAWWISSIWQPRVWEINDMLEADAKLAEYPYQFRMVSLDNGVATLSSPRNFKVPAIRFLEIIHPELAGLAQDDPKVIAAQQDLIDHQKRAQGLVLGQPDVERVTWQLDVQWLADHGVQVPNAS
;
A
#
# COMPACT_ATOMS: atom_id res chain seq x y z
N MET A 1 19.44 -49.24 4.43
CA MET A 1 18.42 -48.25 4.82
C MET A 1 17.07 -48.94 4.83
N ASP A 2 16.48 -49.10 6.00
CA ASP A 2 15.23 -49.84 6.17
C ASP A 2 14.11 -49.23 5.33
N LYS A 3 13.22 -50.09 4.80
CA LYS A 3 12.06 -49.66 4.00
C LYS A 3 11.21 -48.62 4.75
N PHE A 4 11.21 -48.67 6.07
CA PHE A 4 10.58 -47.69 6.96
C PHE A 4 11.20 -46.29 6.86
N THR A 5 12.51 -46.16 7.00
CA THR A 5 13.21 -44.86 6.88
C THR A 5 13.01 -44.25 5.50
N ARG A 6 13.08 -45.08 4.45
CA ARG A 6 12.88 -44.62 3.06
C ARG A 6 11.47 -44.06 2.83
N ASN A 7 10.43 -44.76 3.32
CA ASN A 7 9.05 -44.32 3.14
C ASN A 7 8.76 -43.06 3.98
N TYR A 8 9.30 -42.97 5.20
CA TYR A 8 9.19 -41.77 6.03
C TYR A 8 9.84 -40.55 5.38
N SER A 9 11.04 -40.70 4.81
CA SER A 9 11.72 -39.60 4.10
C SER A 9 10.93 -39.12 2.88
N ILE A 10 10.28 -40.03 2.15
CA ILE A 10 9.42 -39.67 1.01
C ILE A 10 8.19 -38.89 1.50
N VAL A 11 7.49 -39.37 2.52
CA VAL A 11 6.32 -38.68 3.09
C VAL A 11 6.71 -37.30 3.62
N LEU A 12 7.82 -37.21 4.36
CA LEU A 12 8.32 -35.94 4.87
C LEU A 12 8.68 -34.97 3.73
N GLY A 13 9.32 -35.47 2.68
CA GLY A 13 9.63 -34.68 1.49
C GLY A 13 8.38 -34.12 0.82
N VAL A 14 7.33 -34.93 0.67
CA VAL A 14 6.04 -34.49 0.11
C VAL A 14 5.38 -33.42 0.98
N VAL A 15 5.40 -33.58 2.32
CA VAL A 15 4.84 -32.58 3.24
C VAL A 15 5.58 -31.25 3.13
N VAL A 16 6.93 -31.28 3.10
CA VAL A 16 7.73 -30.06 2.95
C VAL A 16 7.43 -29.37 1.62
N ILE A 17 7.36 -30.12 0.52
CA ILE A 17 7.01 -29.56 -0.79
C ILE A 17 5.61 -28.93 -0.78
N ALA A 18 4.63 -29.58 -0.16
CA ALA A 18 3.27 -29.05 -0.06
C ALA A 18 3.22 -27.75 0.76
N LEU A 19 3.97 -27.67 1.86
CA LEU A 19 4.08 -26.45 2.66
C LEU A 19 4.74 -25.30 1.89
N VAL A 20 5.80 -25.58 1.15
CA VAL A 20 6.48 -24.59 0.30
C VAL A 20 5.57 -24.12 -0.83
N ALA A 21 4.86 -25.03 -1.50
CA ALA A 21 3.92 -24.68 -2.56
C ALA A 21 2.77 -23.80 -2.05
N TRP A 22 2.22 -24.14 -0.88
CA TRP A 22 1.20 -23.33 -0.23
C TRP A 22 1.72 -21.94 0.15
N TRP A 23 2.93 -21.87 0.71
CA TRP A 23 3.57 -20.61 1.06
C TRP A 23 3.82 -19.70 -0.16
N ILE A 24 4.33 -20.26 -1.26
CA ILE A 24 4.53 -19.52 -2.52
C ILE A 24 3.20 -19.00 -3.06
N SER A 25 2.16 -19.84 -3.07
CA SER A 25 0.83 -19.44 -3.52
C SER A 25 0.22 -18.32 -2.67
N SER A 26 0.57 -18.26 -1.38
CA SER A 26 0.10 -17.19 -0.49
C SER A 26 0.77 -15.84 -0.75
N ILE A 27 1.98 -15.82 -1.31
CA ILE A 27 2.72 -14.58 -1.62
C ILE A 27 2.35 -14.05 -3.01
N TRP A 28 1.90 -14.94 -3.89
CA TRP A 28 1.60 -14.56 -5.25
C TRP A 28 0.26 -13.82 -5.34
N GLN A 29 0.33 -12.49 -5.38
CA GLN A 29 -0.82 -11.60 -5.53
C GLN A 29 -0.78 -10.87 -6.89
N PRO A 30 -0.99 -11.57 -8.03
CA PRO A 30 -0.87 -10.98 -9.37
C PRO A 30 -1.82 -9.79 -9.56
N ARG A 31 -3.00 -9.87 -8.94
CA ARG A 31 -4.00 -8.81 -8.99
C ARG A 31 -3.54 -7.51 -8.34
N VAL A 32 -2.68 -7.61 -7.31
CA VAL A 32 -2.09 -6.44 -6.67
C VAL A 32 -1.18 -5.69 -7.63
N TRP A 33 -0.37 -6.43 -8.38
CA TRP A 33 0.54 -5.86 -9.37
C TRP A 33 -0.21 -5.23 -10.53
N GLU A 34 -1.23 -5.89 -11.07
CA GLU A 34 -2.06 -5.33 -12.15
C GLU A 34 -2.69 -3.97 -11.78
N ILE A 35 -3.23 -3.87 -10.56
CA ILE A 35 -3.82 -2.62 -10.08
C ILE A 35 -2.74 -1.56 -9.84
N ASN A 36 -1.56 -1.96 -9.34
CA ASN A 36 -0.44 -1.02 -9.17
C ASN A 36 0.06 -0.48 -10.51
N ASP A 37 0.21 -1.33 -11.53
CA ASP A 37 0.59 -0.90 -12.87
C ASP A 37 -0.44 0.07 -13.46
N MET A 38 -1.73 -0.17 -13.22
CA MET A 38 -2.80 0.76 -13.61
C MET A 38 -2.70 2.10 -12.88
N LEU A 39 -2.44 2.09 -11.56
CA LEU A 39 -2.28 3.31 -10.76
C LEU A 39 -1.04 4.11 -11.18
N GLU A 40 0.05 3.43 -11.55
CA GLU A 40 1.28 4.05 -12.07
C GLU A 40 1.10 4.60 -13.49
N ALA A 41 0.24 3.99 -14.30
CA ALA A 41 -0.08 4.46 -15.64
C ALA A 41 -1.04 5.67 -15.68
N ASP A 42 -1.72 6.00 -14.57
CA ASP A 42 -2.61 7.16 -14.53
C ASP A 42 -1.81 8.46 -14.49
N ALA A 43 -1.97 9.30 -15.53
CA ALA A 43 -1.19 10.53 -15.69
C ALA A 43 -1.28 11.48 -14.49
N LYS A 44 -2.45 11.58 -13.84
CA LYS A 44 -2.60 12.47 -12.67
C LYS A 44 -1.86 11.91 -11.46
N LEU A 45 -1.95 10.61 -11.22
CA LEU A 45 -1.27 9.97 -10.10
C LEU A 45 0.26 9.94 -10.30
N ALA A 46 0.72 9.71 -11.52
CA ALA A 46 2.14 9.64 -11.85
C ALA A 46 2.87 10.99 -11.75
N GLU A 47 2.16 12.11 -11.93
CA GLU A 47 2.69 13.46 -11.76
C GLU A 47 2.84 13.85 -10.28
N TYR A 48 2.16 13.15 -9.37
CA TYR A 48 2.18 13.48 -7.95
C TYR A 48 3.45 12.95 -7.26
N PRO A 49 4.07 13.71 -6.32
CA PRO A 49 5.29 13.26 -5.64
C PRO A 49 5.15 11.96 -4.83
N TYR A 50 3.93 11.57 -4.50
CA TYR A 50 3.63 10.34 -3.77
C TYR A 50 2.90 9.34 -4.67
N GLN A 51 3.49 8.15 -4.83
CA GLN A 51 2.88 7.08 -5.59
C GLN A 51 1.93 6.27 -4.70
N PHE A 52 0.63 6.33 -5.02
CA PHE A 52 -0.38 5.48 -4.38
C PHE A 52 -0.21 4.03 -4.88
N ARG A 53 -0.19 3.09 -3.95
CA ARG A 53 -0.02 1.65 -4.23
C ARG A 53 -1.07 0.84 -3.48
N MET A 54 -1.56 -0.21 -4.10
CA MET A 54 -2.33 -1.24 -3.44
C MET A 54 -1.40 -2.15 -2.64
N VAL A 55 -1.72 -2.27 -1.36
CA VAL A 55 -1.04 -3.08 -0.35
C VAL A 55 -1.58 -4.50 -0.37
N SER A 56 -2.90 -4.66 -0.44
CA SER A 56 -3.55 -5.96 -0.49
C SER A 56 -4.93 -5.88 -1.15
N LEU A 57 -5.42 -7.03 -1.60
CA LEU A 57 -6.80 -7.23 -2.03
C LEU A 57 -7.34 -8.51 -1.42
N ASP A 58 -8.24 -8.37 -0.45
CA ASP A 58 -8.75 -9.50 0.34
C ASP A 58 -10.27 -9.44 0.42
N ASN A 59 -10.98 -10.45 -0.09
CA ASN A 59 -12.45 -10.55 -0.02
C ASN A 59 -13.19 -9.27 -0.49
N GLY A 60 -12.80 -8.72 -1.65
CA GLY A 60 -13.38 -7.50 -2.18
C GLY A 60 -12.90 -6.20 -1.51
N VAL A 61 -11.93 -6.29 -0.60
CA VAL A 61 -11.36 -5.14 0.12
C VAL A 61 -10.01 -4.81 -0.46
N ALA A 62 -9.93 -3.71 -1.21
CA ALA A 62 -8.66 -3.17 -1.64
C ALA A 62 -8.08 -2.27 -0.54
N THR A 63 -6.85 -2.53 -0.14
CA THR A 63 -6.11 -1.70 0.81
C THR A 63 -5.12 -0.84 0.02
N LEU A 64 -5.28 0.47 0.04
CA LEU A 64 -4.38 1.44 -0.60
C LEU A 64 -3.43 2.07 0.41
N SER A 65 -2.22 2.39 -0.03
CA SER A 65 -1.24 3.15 0.75
C SER A 65 -1.66 4.62 0.85
N SER A 66 -1.47 5.21 2.03
CA SER A 66 -1.76 6.61 2.31
C SER A 66 -0.60 7.22 3.10
N PRO A 67 -0.16 8.45 2.77
CA PRO A 67 0.87 9.13 3.54
C PRO A 67 0.34 9.74 4.85
N ARG A 68 -0.99 9.72 5.05
CA ARG A 68 -1.66 10.25 6.23
C ARG A 68 -2.55 9.21 6.90
N ASN A 69 -2.74 9.37 8.20
CA ASN A 69 -3.82 8.74 8.95
C ASN A 69 -4.24 9.65 10.11
N PHE A 70 -5.00 9.13 11.06
CA PHE A 70 -5.38 9.89 12.25
C PHE A 70 -4.18 10.26 13.14
N LYS A 71 -3.12 9.43 13.16
CA LYS A 71 -1.90 9.65 13.97
C LYS A 71 -0.87 10.55 13.25
N VAL A 72 -0.82 10.50 11.92
CA VAL A 72 0.09 11.25 11.05
C VAL A 72 -0.73 12.21 10.21
N PRO A 73 -0.83 13.49 10.60
CA PRO A 73 -1.66 14.46 9.90
C PRO A 73 -1.12 14.76 8.50
N ALA A 74 -2.01 15.15 7.59
CA ALA A 74 -1.65 15.48 6.21
C ALA A 74 -0.57 16.57 6.13
N ILE A 75 -0.57 17.55 7.04
CA ILE A 75 0.42 18.63 7.05
C ILE A 75 1.86 18.12 7.11
N ARG A 76 2.12 17.04 7.87
CA ARG A 76 3.46 16.46 7.98
C ARG A 76 3.94 15.92 6.65
N PHE A 77 3.04 15.29 5.90
CA PHE A 77 3.34 14.83 4.55
C PHE A 77 3.51 16.01 3.58
N LEU A 78 2.65 17.01 3.65
CA LEU A 78 2.71 18.17 2.76
C LEU A 78 4.01 18.97 2.96
N GLU A 79 4.50 19.12 4.19
CA GLU A 79 5.79 19.77 4.47
C GLU A 79 6.99 19.01 3.85
N ILE A 80 6.87 17.71 3.61
CA ILE A 80 7.92 16.90 2.98
C ILE A 80 7.95 17.11 1.47
N ILE A 81 6.77 17.06 0.83
CA ILE A 81 6.66 17.21 -0.63
C ILE A 81 6.66 18.68 -1.09
N HIS A 82 6.31 19.60 -0.19
CA HIS A 82 6.29 21.04 -0.39
C HIS A 82 6.97 21.74 0.80
N PRO A 83 8.32 21.81 0.82
CA PRO A 83 9.07 22.45 1.91
C PRO A 83 8.68 23.93 2.14
N GLU A 84 8.16 24.60 1.13
CA GLU A 84 7.65 25.97 1.20
C GLU A 84 6.41 26.14 2.10
N LEU A 85 5.74 25.04 2.46
CA LEU A 85 4.61 25.03 3.38
C LEU A 85 5.03 24.89 4.85
N ALA A 86 6.31 24.59 5.11
CA ALA A 86 6.83 24.40 6.46
C ALA A 86 6.61 25.64 7.33
N GLY A 87 5.92 25.45 8.46
CA GLY A 87 5.63 26.53 9.40
C GLY A 87 4.48 27.46 9.00
N LEU A 88 3.78 27.20 7.89
CA LEU A 88 2.52 27.88 7.58
C LEU A 88 1.38 27.38 8.47
N ALA A 89 0.37 28.24 8.68
CA ALA A 89 -0.83 27.87 9.42
C ALA A 89 -1.71 26.92 8.58
N GLN A 90 -2.51 26.09 9.25
CA GLN A 90 -3.39 25.12 8.56
C GLN A 90 -4.46 25.78 7.68
N ASP A 91 -4.83 27.02 7.99
CA ASP A 91 -5.79 27.84 7.24
C ASP A 91 -5.11 28.72 6.18
N ASP A 92 -3.79 28.62 6.00
CA ASP A 92 -3.10 29.31 4.92
C ASP A 92 -3.62 28.82 3.56
N PRO A 93 -3.97 29.70 2.62
CA PRO A 93 -4.47 29.32 1.31
C PRO A 93 -3.59 28.32 0.55
N LYS A 94 -2.26 28.39 0.71
CA LYS A 94 -1.32 27.45 0.08
C LYS A 94 -1.41 26.06 0.69
N VAL A 95 -1.57 25.99 2.01
CA VAL A 95 -1.74 24.72 2.73
C VAL A 95 -3.07 24.07 2.35
N ILE A 96 -4.16 24.86 2.30
CA ILE A 96 -5.47 24.39 1.86
C ILE A 96 -5.41 23.86 0.42
N ALA A 97 -4.74 24.58 -0.49
CA ALA A 97 -4.58 24.16 -1.87
C ALA A 97 -3.84 22.81 -1.97
N ALA A 98 -2.74 22.64 -1.23
CA ALA A 98 -1.98 21.39 -1.21
C ALA A 98 -2.74 20.23 -0.56
N GLN A 99 -3.54 20.51 0.48
CA GLN A 99 -4.45 19.51 1.07
C GLN A 99 -5.54 19.08 0.08
N GLN A 100 -6.12 20.03 -0.65
CA GLN A 100 -7.14 19.74 -1.66
C GLN A 100 -6.56 18.92 -2.81
N ASP A 101 -5.35 19.24 -3.25
CA ASP A 101 -4.63 18.49 -4.27
C ASP A 101 -4.38 17.03 -3.83
N LEU A 102 -3.92 16.82 -2.59
CA LEU A 102 -3.80 15.48 -2.02
C LEU A 102 -5.15 14.73 -2.01
N ILE A 103 -6.24 15.40 -1.62
CA ILE A 103 -7.58 14.80 -1.59
C ILE A 103 -8.02 14.37 -2.99
N ASP A 104 -7.75 15.19 -4.00
CA ASP A 104 -8.14 14.92 -5.38
C ASP A 104 -7.36 13.72 -5.95
N HIS A 105 -6.08 13.59 -5.64
CA HIS A 105 -5.28 12.41 -5.99
C HIS A 105 -5.75 11.16 -5.22
N GLN A 106 -6.04 11.27 -3.91
CA GLN A 106 -6.61 10.16 -3.14
C GLN A 106 -7.94 9.67 -3.72
N LYS A 107 -8.83 10.60 -4.10
CA LYS A 107 -10.11 10.27 -4.74
C LYS A 107 -9.91 9.64 -6.12
N ARG A 108 -8.93 10.11 -6.90
CA ARG A 108 -8.60 9.52 -8.21
C ARG A 108 -8.15 8.07 -8.05
N ALA A 109 -7.19 7.81 -7.16
CA ALA A 109 -6.71 6.46 -6.87
C ALA A 109 -7.85 5.56 -6.38
N GLN A 110 -8.64 6.04 -5.40
CA GLN A 110 -9.81 5.30 -4.91
C GLN A 110 -10.82 4.99 -6.02
N GLY A 111 -11.13 5.96 -6.88
CA GLY A 111 -12.08 5.79 -7.97
C GLY A 111 -11.62 4.77 -9.02
N LEU A 112 -10.33 4.76 -9.35
CA LEU A 112 -9.76 3.75 -10.26
C LEU A 112 -9.84 2.34 -9.67
N VAL A 113 -9.55 2.19 -8.38
CA VAL A 113 -9.61 0.89 -7.70
C VAL A 113 -11.04 0.41 -7.48
N LEU A 114 -11.97 1.29 -7.06
CA LEU A 114 -13.40 0.95 -6.97
C LEU A 114 -14.04 0.63 -8.33
N GLY A 115 -13.43 1.08 -9.43
CA GLY A 115 -13.86 0.71 -10.78
C GLY A 115 -13.55 -0.74 -11.16
N GLN A 116 -12.77 -1.46 -10.34
CA GLN A 116 -12.40 -2.85 -10.60
C GLN A 116 -13.53 -3.81 -10.19
N PRO A 117 -13.81 -4.86 -11.00
CA PRO A 117 -14.97 -5.74 -10.78
C PRO A 117 -14.87 -6.58 -9.51
N ASP A 118 -13.67 -6.78 -8.99
CA ASP A 118 -13.34 -7.57 -7.80
C ASP A 118 -13.14 -6.71 -6.54
N VAL A 119 -13.42 -5.41 -6.62
CA VAL A 119 -13.33 -4.48 -5.50
C VAL A 119 -14.72 -4.02 -5.08
N GLU A 120 -15.10 -4.35 -3.85
CA GLU A 120 -16.34 -3.88 -3.21
C GLU A 120 -16.12 -2.60 -2.40
N ARG A 121 -14.95 -2.48 -1.76
CA ARG A 121 -14.61 -1.34 -0.91
C ARG A 121 -13.12 -1.07 -0.90
N VAL A 122 -12.76 0.21 -0.66
CA VAL A 122 -11.38 0.66 -0.51
C VAL A 122 -11.12 1.08 0.93
N THR A 123 -10.03 0.60 1.50
CA THR A 123 -9.51 1.03 2.80
C THR A 123 -8.11 1.61 2.62
N TRP A 124 -7.66 2.39 3.60
CA TRP A 124 -6.37 3.08 3.54
C TRP A 124 -5.47 2.59 4.67
N GLN A 125 -4.23 2.27 4.33
CA GLN A 125 -3.17 1.90 5.27
C GLN A 125 -2.07 2.95 5.22
N LEU A 126 -1.53 3.30 6.39
CA LEU A 126 -0.41 4.24 6.47
C LEU A 126 0.83 3.64 5.81
N ASP A 127 1.46 4.39 4.91
CA ASP A 127 2.75 4.03 4.33
C ASP A 127 3.89 4.40 5.28
N VAL A 128 4.14 3.51 6.25
CA VAL A 128 5.18 3.70 7.25
C VAL A 128 6.57 3.70 6.62
N GLN A 129 6.77 2.94 5.54
CA GLN A 129 8.06 2.85 4.87
C GLN A 129 8.37 4.17 4.15
N TRP A 130 7.45 4.70 3.36
CA TRP A 130 7.63 5.99 2.70
C TRP A 130 7.90 7.10 3.73
N LEU A 131 7.15 7.11 4.84
CA LEU A 131 7.37 8.08 5.91
C LEU A 131 8.75 7.94 6.56
N ALA A 132 9.21 6.71 6.83
CA ALA A 132 10.53 6.45 7.38
C ALA A 132 11.64 6.89 6.42
N ASP A 133 11.48 6.61 5.13
CA ASP A 133 12.43 7.02 4.08
C ASP A 133 12.56 8.56 3.98
N HIS A 134 11.52 9.29 4.38
CA HIS A 134 11.48 10.76 4.45
C HIS A 134 11.71 11.31 5.87
N GLY A 135 12.21 10.49 6.80
CA GLY A 135 12.64 10.92 8.14
C GLY A 135 11.51 11.11 9.16
N VAL A 136 10.28 10.65 8.87
CA VAL A 136 9.16 10.67 9.81
C VAL A 136 9.10 9.36 10.58
N GLN A 137 9.33 9.44 11.89
CA GLN A 137 9.13 8.31 12.79
C GLN A 137 7.66 8.18 13.17
N VAL A 138 7.03 7.09 12.76
CA VAL A 138 5.68 6.73 13.21
C VAL A 138 5.82 5.92 14.50
N PRO A 139 5.29 6.38 15.65
CA PRO A 139 5.32 5.59 16.88
C PRO A 139 4.57 4.29 16.64
N ASN A 140 5.28 3.16 16.82
CA ASN A 140 4.86 1.78 16.53
C ASN A 140 3.33 1.60 16.38
N ALA A 141 2.89 1.22 15.18
CA ALA A 141 1.71 0.38 15.04
C ALA A 141 2.15 -1.02 15.49
N SER A 142 2.15 -1.24 16.80
CA SER A 142 2.26 -2.57 17.43
C SER A 142 1.10 -3.45 17.03
#